data_AF-A0A812KME8-F1
#
_entry.id   AF-A0A812KME8-F1
#
_cell.length_a   1.000
_cell.length_b   1.000
_cell.length_c   1.000
_cell.angle_alpha   90.00
_cell.angle_beta   90.00
_cell.angle_gamma   90.00
#
_symmetry.space_group_name_H-M   'P 1'
#
loop_
_entity.id
_entity.type
_entity.pdbx_description
1 polymer ?
#
loop_
_entity_poly.entity_id
_entity_poly.type
_entity_poly.pdbx_seq_one_letter_code
_entity_poly.pdbx_strand_id
1 'polypeptide(L)'
;MMLDIPTTQRFINDCVSFHFDIVQGMSRQYMTSPGAFAMGAAMAGLLPANIRNVQTYPEDGKYCRVINQHLVRRNYSIRFAELSDLPSLVRLEEMAWAQNLRATEEVLKNRLTTSPTTNLVCEMDGKVVAVLYTQRIASFDVLDEQRFMEISKTHDPAGPVVQLIAIASDPEVGKLGIGSDLRSFALHLARLDPGVDCVVGVTRCRDFKASGKTMQEYVDNHVAGKVVDPIVDFHTSYGAEVLKIVSDFRPEDTDNQGIGVLIKYDIKTLGREVVPRKDTKVSMISTLEVLSQIMEELGYKLDTSDLQRGFFDYGMDSLELIRVRNRLCSSFSMDLPATLLLDFPTVKDLADQLDRDRGIGDGSETLSGSESEDDDDMEASGWEGVSPSELLDLQERCKNIYKQPTYQKQFAELARKCYPDMMRYILAIEEILVKVEGPLMLELGLIEALDWQTVQIGRSHMTATQIKYWKDYPEVKQSMDEILHITKQDQYWR
;
A
#
# COMPACT_ATOMS: atom_id res chain seq x y z
N MET A 1 11.15 18.89 -15.07
CA MET A 1 12.29 18.78 -14.13
C MET A 1 13.56 18.78 -14.97
N MET A 2 14.58 19.55 -14.58
CA MET A 2 15.92 19.49 -15.17
C MET A 2 16.93 19.13 -14.08
N LEU A 3 18.08 18.62 -14.50
CA LEU A 3 19.24 18.42 -13.61
C LEU A 3 19.78 19.77 -13.15
N ASP A 4 20.33 19.84 -11.93
CA ASP A 4 21.10 21.00 -11.49
C ASP A 4 22.39 21.15 -12.30
N ILE A 5 22.97 22.37 -12.31
CA ILE A 5 24.17 22.69 -13.09
C ILE A 5 25.33 21.73 -12.82
N PRO A 6 25.70 21.43 -11.56
CA PRO A 6 26.72 20.42 -11.26
C PRO A 6 26.42 19.04 -11.86
N THR A 7 25.20 18.53 -11.71
CA THR A 7 24.79 17.24 -12.25
C THR A 7 24.82 17.23 -13.78
N THR A 8 24.34 18.31 -14.43
CA THR A 8 24.46 18.47 -15.89
C THR A 8 25.91 18.44 -16.35
N GLN A 9 26.81 19.17 -15.70
CA GLN A 9 28.24 19.16 -16.06
C GLN A 9 28.86 17.78 -15.88
N ARG A 10 28.52 17.08 -14.80
CA ARG A 10 29.05 15.74 -14.48
C ARG A 10 28.65 14.69 -15.50
N PHE A 11 27.42 14.74 -16.00
CA PHE A 11 26.85 13.71 -16.89
C PHE A 11 26.61 14.20 -18.33
N ILE A 12 27.25 15.31 -18.73
CA ILE A 12 27.03 15.94 -20.04
C ILE A 12 27.36 15.02 -21.21
N ASN A 13 28.36 14.14 -21.05
CA ASN A 13 28.80 13.18 -22.05
C ASN A 13 27.96 11.89 -22.05
N ASP A 14 27.18 11.66 -20.99
CA ASP A 14 26.30 10.50 -20.83
C ASP A 14 24.85 10.85 -21.22
N CYS A 15 24.60 12.08 -21.65
CA CYS A 15 23.26 12.56 -21.99
C CYS A 15 22.86 12.18 -23.41
N VAL A 16 21.74 11.46 -23.54
CA VAL A 16 21.21 10.96 -24.82
C VAL A 16 20.73 12.09 -25.74
N SER A 17 20.50 13.31 -25.22
CA SER A 17 20.10 14.47 -26.02
C SER A 17 20.58 15.81 -25.46
N PHE A 18 21.82 16.17 -25.80
CA PHE A 18 22.44 17.46 -25.47
C PHE A 18 21.62 18.68 -25.93
N HIS A 19 20.88 18.56 -27.04
CA HIS A 19 20.07 19.64 -27.60
C HIS A 19 18.86 20.01 -26.71
N PHE A 20 18.23 19.01 -26.09
CA PHE A 20 17.04 19.22 -25.25
C PHE A 20 17.40 19.94 -23.94
N ASP A 21 18.57 19.69 -23.36
CA ASP A 21 19.10 20.40 -22.18
C ASP A 21 19.38 21.88 -22.45
N ILE A 22 19.97 22.21 -23.61
CA ILE A 22 20.25 23.60 -23.97
C ILE A 22 18.96 24.39 -24.18
N VAL A 23 17.99 23.84 -24.92
CA VAL A 23 16.70 24.52 -25.19
C VAL A 23 15.95 24.78 -23.88
N GLN A 24 15.94 23.82 -22.96
CA GLN A 24 15.29 23.97 -21.66
C GLN A 24 16.07 24.90 -20.71
N GLY A 25 17.41 24.85 -20.70
CA GLY A 25 18.25 25.80 -19.97
C GLY A 25 18.04 27.25 -20.43
N MET A 26 17.85 27.45 -21.74
CA MET A 26 17.59 28.76 -22.33
C MET A 26 16.15 29.25 -22.14
N SER A 27 15.19 28.37 -21.86
CA SER A 27 13.76 28.72 -21.76
C SER A 27 13.39 29.52 -20.49
N ARG A 28 14.31 29.65 -19.52
CA ARG A 28 14.10 30.33 -18.22
C ARG A 28 12.86 29.85 -17.44
N GLN A 29 12.34 28.66 -17.74
CA GLN A 29 11.32 28.04 -16.90
C GLN A 29 11.98 27.67 -15.56
N TYR A 30 11.41 28.16 -14.45
CA TYR A 30 11.87 27.83 -13.08
C TYR A 30 11.61 26.35 -12.81
N MET A 31 12.56 25.50 -13.20
CA MET A 31 12.45 24.05 -13.09
C MET A 31 13.09 23.57 -11.79
N THR A 32 12.36 22.73 -11.04
CA THR A 32 12.84 22.09 -9.81
C THR A 32 13.48 20.72 -10.10
N SER A 33 14.37 20.25 -9.23
CA SER A 33 14.97 18.91 -9.34
C SER A 33 13.95 17.82 -8.97
N PRO A 34 14.09 16.56 -9.44
CA PRO A 34 13.15 15.50 -9.08
C PRO A 34 13.03 15.28 -7.57
N GLY A 35 14.15 15.27 -6.85
CA GLY A 35 14.14 15.15 -5.38
C GLY A 35 13.40 16.30 -4.69
N ALA A 36 13.62 17.55 -5.15
CA ALA A 36 12.90 18.71 -4.62
C ALA A 36 11.40 18.67 -4.94
N PHE A 37 11.03 18.21 -6.15
CA PHE A 37 9.61 17.98 -6.50
C PHE A 37 8.98 16.91 -5.61
N ALA A 38 9.63 15.76 -5.46
CA ALA A 38 9.14 14.64 -4.65
C ALA A 38 8.96 15.06 -3.18
N MET A 39 9.93 15.77 -2.62
CA MET A 39 9.81 16.33 -1.27
C MET A 39 8.68 17.36 -1.17
N GLY A 40 8.56 18.29 -2.12
CA GLY A 40 7.48 19.28 -2.13
C GLY A 40 6.09 18.64 -2.22
N ALA A 41 5.94 17.59 -3.03
CA ALA A 41 4.70 16.82 -3.11
C ALA A 41 4.39 16.10 -1.78
N ALA A 42 5.40 15.45 -1.18
CA ALA A 42 5.24 14.76 0.09
C ALA A 42 4.88 15.70 1.25
N MET A 43 5.45 16.90 1.27
CA MET A 43 5.09 17.96 2.23
C MET A 43 3.65 18.45 2.05
N ALA A 44 3.10 18.35 0.83
CA ALA A 44 1.70 18.64 0.53
C ALA A 44 0.77 17.42 0.78
N GLY A 45 1.28 16.32 1.35
CA GLY A 45 0.52 15.09 1.59
C GLY A 45 0.26 14.27 0.33
N LEU A 46 1.05 14.44 -0.72
CA LEU A 46 0.99 13.67 -1.97
C LEU A 46 2.18 12.73 -2.04
N LEU A 47 1.93 11.42 -1.96
CA LEU A 47 2.95 10.39 -2.09
C LEU A 47 2.73 9.56 -3.35
N PRO A 48 3.77 8.95 -3.94
CA PRO A 48 3.58 7.96 -5.00
C PRO A 48 2.68 6.82 -4.52
N ALA A 49 1.70 6.42 -5.34
CA ALA A 49 0.79 5.31 -5.04
C ALA A 49 1.57 4.00 -4.80
N ASN A 50 2.60 3.79 -5.63
CA ASN A 50 3.59 2.74 -5.47
C ASN A 50 4.90 3.21 -6.10
N ILE A 51 5.99 3.26 -5.32
CA ILE A 51 7.28 3.73 -5.84
C ILE A 51 7.88 2.76 -6.87
N ARG A 52 7.47 1.48 -6.87
CA ARG A 52 7.91 0.50 -7.87
C ARG A 52 7.44 0.88 -9.27
N ASN A 53 6.28 1.55 -9.36
CA ASN A 53 5.68 2.01 -10.62
C ASN A 53 6.21 3.38 -11.06
N VAL A 54 7.08 4.02 -10.27
CA VAL A 54 7.70 5.29 -10.66
C VAL A 54 8.69 5.02 -11.78
N GLN A 55 8.46 5.67 -12.92
CA GLN A 55 9.37 5.66 -14.04
C GLN A 55 10.30 6.86 -13.95
N THR A 56 11.60 6.61 -14.08
CA THR A 56 12.66 7.62 -14.05
C THR A 56 13.34 7.63 -15.40
N TYR A 57 13.56 8.81 -15.99
CA TYR A 57 14.21 8.94 -17.29
C TYR A 57 15.50 9.77 -17.20
N PRO A 58 16.56 9.39 -17.92
CA PRO A 58 16.67 8.19 -18.77
C PRO A 58 16.63 6.90 -17.92
N GLU A 59 16.03 5.84 -18.46
CA GLU A 59 15.70 4.62 -17.69
C GLU A 59 16.92 4.00 -17.01
N ASP A 60 18.07 3.95 -17.71
CA ASP A 60 19.34 3.41 -17.19
C ASP A 60 20.33 4.50 -16.74
N GLY A 61 19.85 5.73 -16.56
CA GLY A 61 20.67 6.85 -16.14
C GLY A 61 21.19 6.72 -14.71
N LYS A 62 22.41 7.22 -14.45
CA LYS A 62 22.86 7.52 -13.08
C LYS A 62 22.17 8.74 -12.48
N TYR A 63 21.38 9.47 -13.26
CA TYR A 63 20.63 10.63 -12.85
C TYR A 63 19.19 10.53 -13.32
N CYS A 64 18.28 11.19 -12.61
CA CYS A 64 16.89 11.32 -13.02
C CYS A 64 16.61 12.73 -13.56
N ARG A 65 16.02 12.82 -14.75
CA ARG A 65 15.61 14.07 -15.39
C ARG A 65 14.10 14.23 -15.38
N VAL A 66 13.37 13.19 -15.75
CA VAL A 66 11.90 13.17 -15.75
C VAL A 66 11.43 12.03 -14.85
N ILE A 67 10.47 12.32 -13.97
CA ILE A 67 9.73 11.29 -13.25
C ILE A 67 8.31 11.25 -13.79
N ASN A 68 7.82 10.04 -14.01
CA ASN A 68 6.41 9.77 -14.26
C ASN A 68 5.90 8.92 -13.10
N GLN A 69 4.91 9.43 -12.39
CA GLN A 69 4.39 8.81 -11.17
C GLN A 69 2.93 9.17 -10.95
N HIS A 70 2.17 8.22 -10.41
CA HIS A 70 0.81 8.46 -9.92
C HIS A 70 0.90 8.88 -8.45
N LEU A 71 0.56 10.14 -8.17
CA LEU A 71 0.50 10.66 -6.80
C LEU A 71 -0.89 10.46 -6.22
N VAL A 72 -0.93 10.04 -4.96
CA VAL A 72 -2.15 9.84 -4.17
C VAL A 72 -2.07 10.68 -2.91
N ARG A 73 -3.22 11.23 -2.51
CA ARG A 73 -3.33 12.01 -1.29
C ARG A 73 -3.30 11.09 -0.07
N ARG A 74 -2.55 11.48 0.94
CA ARG A 74 -2.53 10.91 2.28
C ARG A 74 -3.11 11.91 3.28
N ASN A 75 -3.56 11.42 4.42
CA ASN A 75 -4.00 12.25 5.56
C ASN A 75 -2.82 12.75 6.42
N TYR A 76 -1.59 12.48 6.00
CA TYR A 76 -0.35 12.96 6.61
C TYR A 76 0.60 13.46 5.53
N SER A 77 1.62 14.21 5.94
CA SER A 77 2.71 14.68 5.09
C SER A 77 4.06 14.13 5.55
N ILE A 78 5.04 14.07 4.64
CA ILE A 78 6.42 13.72 4.97
C ILE A 78 7.30 14.93 4.70
N ARG A 79 8.17 15.26 5.66
CA ARG A 79 9.16 16.35 5.55
C ARG A 79 10.48 15.96 6.19
N PHE A 80 11.51 16.79 6.01
CA PHE A 80 12.75 16.64 6.77
C PHE A 80 12.51 16.90 8.27
N ALA A 81 13.22 16.15 9.09
CA ALA A 81 13.23 16.34 10.53
C ALA A 81 14.01 17.62 10.89
N GLU A 82 13.49 18.38 11.84
CA GLU A 82 14.12 19.59 12.35
C GLU A 82 14.52 19.43 13.82
N LEU A 83 15.46 20.25 14.29
CA LEU A 83 15.87 20.20 15.70
C LEU A 83 14.72 20.54 16.67
N SER A 84 13.75 21.33 16.22
CA SER A 84 12.51 21.63 16.92
C SER A 84 11.63 20.39 17.17
N ASP A 85 11.79 19.33 16.37
CA ASP A 85 11.03 18.08 16.53
C ASP A 85 11.56 17.21 17.67
N LEU A 86 12.77 17.49 18.21
CA LEU A 86 13.45 16.64 19.19
C LEU A 86 12.57 16.18 20.37
N PRO A 87 11.74 17.03 21.01
CA PRO A 87 10.83 16.57 22.07
C PRO A 87 9.81 15.52 21.59
N SER A 88 9.30 15.66 20.37
CA SER A 88 8.40 14.65 19.78
C SER A 88 9.15 13.37 19.42
N LEU A 89 10.40 13.48 18.98
CA LEU A 89 11.23 12.32 18.65
C LEU A 89 11.59 11.48 19.88
N VAL A 90 11.90 12.13 21.02
CA VAL A 90 12.12 11.44 22.30
C VAL A 90 10.86 10.68 22.70
N ARG A 91 9.68 11.31 22.60
CA ARG A 91 8.40 10.64 22.88
C ARG A 91 8.18 9.42 21.97
N LEU A 92 8.41 9.55 20.67
CA LEU A 92 8.27 8.44 19.72
C LEU A 92 9.25 7.29 20.02
N GLU A 93 10.48 7.61 20.42
CA GLU A 93 11.48 6.61 20.81
C GLU A 93 11.02 5.81 22.05
N GLU A 94 10.44 6.49 23.04
CA GLU A 94 9.90 5.85 24.24
C GLU A 94 8.71 4.92 23.96
N MET A 95 7.86 5.31 23.01
CA MET A 95 6.68 4.53 22.60
C MET A 95 7.05 3.32 21.73
N ALA A 96 8.04 3.48 20.85
CA ALA A 96 8.41 2.45 19.87
C ALA A 96 9.35 1.38 20.44
N TRP A 97 10.18 1.70 21.43
CA TRP A 97 11.26 0.81 21.88
C TRP A 97 11.23 0.51 23.38
N ALA A 98 11.62 -0.72 23.72
CA ALA A 98 11.92 -1.13 25.09
C ALA A 98 13.05 -0.28 25.68
N GLN A 99 13.10 -0.11 27.00
CA GLN A 99 14.01 0.83 27.67
C GLN A 99 15.49 0.64 27.31
N ASN A 100 15.95 -0.61 27.19
CA ASN A 100 17.33 -0.95 26.79
C ASN A 100 17.62 -0.68 25.30
N LEU A 101 16.59 -0.46 24.49
CA LEU A 101 16.67 -0.22 23.05
C LEU A 101 16.31 1.23 22.67
N ARG A 102 16.26 2.16 23.61
CA ARG A 102 16.02 3.57 23.30
C ARG A 102 17.34 4.28 23.03
N ALA A 103 17.42 5.02 21.93
CA ALA A 103 18.45 6.03 21.78
C ALA A 103 18.25 7.14 22.82
N THR A 104 19.35 7.68 23.35
CA THR A 104 19.28 8.83 24.25
C THR A 104 18.90 10.10 23.48
N GLU A 105 18.37 11.11 24.17
CA GLU A 105 18.09 12.42 23.57
C GLU A 105 19.34 13.01 22.87
N GLU A 106 20.53 12.81 23.44
CA GLU A 106 21.80 13.24 22.84
C GLU A 106 22.09 12.50 21.51
N VAL A 107 21.85 11.19 21.45
CA VAL A 107 22.00 10.42 20.21
C VAL A 107 21.00 10.89 19.16
N LEU A 108 19.73 11.14 19.53
CA LEU A 108 18.73 11.65 18.61
C LEU A 108 19.10 13.05 18.08
N LYS A 109 19.55 13.93 18.98
CA LYS A 109 20.04 15.27 18.62
C LYS A 109 21.22 15.18 17.65
N ASN A 110 22.19 14.30 17.92
CA ASN A 110 23.34 14.09 17.04
C ASN A 110 22.93 13.61 15.65
N ARG A 111 21.93 12.73 15.53
CA ARG A 111 21.38 12.33 14.22
C ARG A 111 20.84 13.54 13.45
N LEU A 112 20.07 14.40 14.10
CA LEU A 112 19.49 15.59 13.47
C LEU A 112 20.55 16.61 13.04
N THR A 113 21.57 16.83 13.86
CA THR A 113 22.61 17.85 13.57
C THR A 113 23.64 17.37 12.56
N THR A 114 23.96 16.07 12.56
CA THR A 114 24.98 15.50 11.67
C THR A 114 24.43 15.26 10.28
N SER A 115 23.17 14.87 10.14
CA SER A 115 22.54 14.56 8.84
C SER A 115 21.17 15.27 8.66
N PRO A 116 21.15 16.62 8.63
CA PRO A 116 19.91 17.41 8.67
C PRO A 116 19.01 17.21 7.43
N THR A 117 19.55 16.73 6.31
CA THR A 117 18.83 16.59 5.04
C THR A 117 18.49 15.14 4.69
N THR A 118 18.58 14.22 5.64
CA THR A 118 18.35 12.78 5.38
C THR A 118 17.31 12.16 6.30
N ASN A 119 17.12 12.72 7.50
CA ASN A 119 16.11 12.26 8.44
C ASN A 119 14.72 12.76 8.01
N LEU A 120 13.73 11.85 8.03
CA LEU A 120 12.35 12.14 7.61
C LEU A 120 11.40 12.00 8.78
N VAL A 121 10.45 12.92 8.91
CA VAL A 121 9.33 12.82 9.84
C VAL A 121 8.01 12.79 9.08
N CYS A 122 7.04 12.06 9.65
CA CYS A 122 5.66 12.07 9.22
C CYS A 122 4.86 12.97 10.16
N GLU A 123 4.12 13.92 9.59
CA GLU A 123 3.27 14.86 10.32
C GLU A 123 1.80 14.63 10.00
N MET A 124 0.97 14.50 11.04
CA MET A 124 -0.48 14.33 10.95
C MET A 124 -1.13 15.28 11.95
N ASP A 125 -2.09 16.08 11.51
CA ASP A 125 -2.77 17.09 12.33
C ASP A 125 -1.82 18.03 13.10
N GLY A 126 -0.71 18.42 12.47
CA GLY A 126 0.29 19.32 13.06
C GLY A 126 1.20 18.65 14.10
N LYS A 127 1.16 17.32 14.23
CA LYS A 127 1.98 16.55 15.17
C LYS A 127 2.89 15.58 14.42
N VAL A 128 4.13 15.49 14.87
CA VAL A 128 5.05 14.44 14.41
C VAL A 128 4.61 13.12 15.02
N VAL A 129 4.23 12.17 14.16
CA VAL A 129 3.67 10.85 14.53
C VAL A 129 4.59 9.70 14.14
N ALA A 130 5.57 9.92 13.27
CA ALA A 130 6.59 8.93 12.97
C ALA A 130 7.89 9.59 12.47
N VAL A 131 8.99 8.86 12.54
CA VAL A 131 10.31 9.28 12.10
C VAL A 131 11.05 8.10 11.46
N LEU A 132 11.80 8.37 10.41
CA LEU A 132 12.81 7.50 9.83
C LEU A 132 14.16 8.22 9.85
N TYR A 133 15.09 7.69 10.62
CA TYR A 133 16.46 8.19 10.66
C TYR A 133 17.29 7.55 9.55
N THR A 134 18.03 8.37 8.82
CA THR A 134 18.96 7.91 7.79
C THR A 134 20.22 8.77 7.77
N GLN A 135 21.31 8.26 7.20
CA GLN A 135 22.52 9.04 6.94
C GLN A 135 23.18 8.59 5.63
N ARG A 136 24.11 9.39 5.11
CA ARG A 136 25.03 8.96 4.05
C ARG A 136 26.32 8.43 4.64
N ILE A 137 26.90 7.39 4.04
CA ILE A 137 28.17 6.74 4.43
C ILE A 137 29.03 6.44 3.19
N ALA A 138 30.34 6.32 3.38
CA ALA A 138 31.31 6.15 2.30
C ALA A 138 31.23 4.77 1.60
N SER A 139 31.03 3.69 2.36
CA SER A 139 30.85 2.33 1.83
C SER A 139 30.10 1.44 2.85
N PHE A 140 29.72 0.24 2.45
CA PHE A 140 29.13 -0.74 3.37
C PHE A 140 30.15 -1.36 4.35
N ASP A 141 31.45 -1.21 4.10
CA ASP A 141 32.51 -1.79 4.96
C ASP A 141 32.51 -1.17 6.35
N VAL A 142 32.12 0.10 6.46
CA VAL A 142 32.06 0.80 7.76
C VAL A 142 31.08 0.17 8.73
N LEU A 143 30.12 -0.63 8.23
CA LEU A 143 29.06 -1.25 9.03
C LEU A 143 29.57 -2.40 9.90
N ASP A 144 30.71 -3.01 9.55
CA ASP A 144 31.27 -4.14 10.31
C ASP A 144 31.82 -3.72 11.67
N GLU A 145 32.29 -2.47 11.78
CA GLU A 145 32.86 -1.89 13.00
C GLU A 145 31.91 -0.90 13.69
N GLN A 146 30.79 -0.58 13.06
CA GLN A 146 29.84 0.41 13.56
C GLN A 146 29.08 -0.11 14.79
N ARG A 147 28.70 0.81 15.68
CA ARG A 147 27.81 0.53 16.83
C ARG A 147 26.57 1.42 16.74
N PHE A 148 25.41 0.87 17.09
CA PHE A 148 24.11 1.52 16.90
C PHE A 148 24.01 2.93 17.51
N MET A 149 24.55 3.12 18.71
CA MET A 149 24.53 4.42 19.40
C MET A 149 25.49 5.44 18.80
N GLU A 150 26.48 5.00 18.02
CA GLU A 150 27.56 5.83 17.50
C GLU A 150 27.56 5.93 15.96
N ILE A 151 26.46 5.52 15.32
CA ILE A 151 26.30 5.47 13.86
C ILE A 151 26.70 6.80 13.18
N SER A 152 26.43 7.94 13.81
CA SER A 152 26.77 9.28 13.28
C SER A 152 28.27 9.51 13.06
N LYS A 153 29.16 8.74 13.70
CA LYS A 153 30.63 8.88 13.53
C LYS A 153 31.11 8.52 12.12
N THR A 154 30.35 7.69 11.39
CA THR A 154 30.68 7.26 10.03
C THR A 154 29.93 8.05 8.97
N HIS A 155 29.25 9.14 9.35
CA HIS A 155 28.54 9.97 8.39
C HIS A 155 29.50 10.60 7.39
N ASP A 156 29.20 10.43 6.11
CA ASP A 156 29.84 11.12 5.01
C ASP A 156 28.75 11.77 4.14
N PRO A 157 28.62 13.11 4.12
CA PRO A 157 27.58 13.79 3.35
C PRO A 157 27.71 13.59 1.83
N ALA A 158 28.90 13.22 1.33
CA ALA A 158 29.14 12.88 -0.08
C ALA A 158 29.12 11.37 -0.34
N GLY A 159 28.99 10.55 0.70
CA GLY A 159 29.06 9.10 0.64
C GLY A 159 27.98 8.51 -0.28
N PRO A 160 28.30 7.54 -1.15
CA PRO A 160 27.35 7.02 -2.15
C PRO A 160 26.31 6.06 -1.58
N VAL A 161 26.38 5.73 -0.30
CA VAL A 161 25.48 4.77 0.34
C VAL A 161 24.58 5.50 1.32
N VAL A 162 23.26 5.32 1.21
CA VAL A 162 22.30 5.77 2.23
C VAL A 162 22.07 4.63 3.22
N GLN A 163 22.31 4.89 4.49
CA GLN A 163 22.05 3.96 5.59
C GLN A 163 20.73 4.29 6.27
N LEU A 164 19.78 3.36 6.27
CA LEU A 164 18.60 3.36 7.12
C LEU A 164 19.00 2.96 8.54
N ILE A 165 18.63 3.79 9.52
CA ILE A 165 19.08 3.64 10.91
C ILE A 165 17.97 3.05 11.78
N ALA A 166 16.82 3.73 11.85
CA ALA A 166 15.70 3.32 12.68
C ALA A 166 14.40 3.99 12.21
N ILE A 167 13.28 3.27 12.34
CA ILE A 167 11.93 3.80 12.19
C ILE A 167 11.28 3.76 13.58
N ALA A 168 10.69 4.87 14.01
CA ALA A 168 9.86 4.93 15.20
C ALA A 168 8.53 5.60 14.83
N SER A 169 7.42 5.02 15.28
CA SER A 169 6.08 5.54 15.00
C SER A 169 5.21 5.42 16.23
N ASP A 170 4.27 6.35 16.37
CA ASP A 170 3.19 6.25 17.35
C ASP A 170 2.37 4.97 17.05
N PRO A 171 2.21 4.05 18.01
CA PRO A 171 1.45 2.81 17.82
C PRO A 171 0.00 3.05 17.39
N GLU A 172 -0.61 4.18 17.78
CA GLU A 172 -2.00 4.50 17.41
C GLU A 172 -2.16 4.72 15.90
N VAL A 173 -1.13 5.26 15.25
CA VAL A 173 -1.10 5.46 13.78
C VAL A 173 -0.44 4.29 13.04
N GLY A 174 0.11 3.32 13.75
CA GLY A 174 0.85 2.19 13.17
C GLY A 174 0.03 1.37 12.17
N LYS A 175 -1.30 1.34 12.34
CA LYS A 175 -2.25 0.67 11.42
C LYS A 175 -2.36 1.33 10.05
N LEU A 176 -1.94 2.59 9.92
CA LEU A 176 -2.01 3.35 8.66
C LEU A 176 -0.87 3.04 7.70
N GLY A 177 0.09 2.18 8.07
CA GLY A 177 1.20 1.81 7.19
C GLY A 177 2.28 2.91 7.03
N ILE A 178 2.30 3.92 7.90
CA ILE A 178 3.22 5.06 7.83
C ILE A 178 4.70 4.63 7.80
N GLY A 179 5.08 3.59 8.54
CA GLY A 179 6.44 3.07 8.51
C GLY A 179 6.84 2.54 7.13
N SER A 180 5.91 1.86 6.44
CA SER A 180 6.10 1.41 5.06
C SER A 180 6.23 2.58 4.10
N ASP A 181 5.41 3.62 4.26
CA ASP A 181 5.44 4.83 3.44
C ASP A 181 6.73 5.63 3.65
N LEU A 182 7.21 5.78 4.89
CA LEU A 182 8.50 6.42 5.20
C LEU A 182 9.67 5.69 4.55
N ARG A 183 9.72 4.35 4.70
CA ARG A 183 10.74 3.53 4.03
C ARG A 183 10.67 3.69 2.51
N SER A 184 9.46 3.52 1.96
CA SER A 184 9.21 3.62 0.53
C SER A 184 9.65 4.97 -0.02
N PHE A 185 9.28 6.05 0.66
CA PHE A 185 9.65 7.41 0.28
C PHE A 185 11.15 7.68 0.40
N ALA A 186 11.84 7.14 1.42
CA ALA A 186 13.29 7.23 1.52
C ALA A 186 14.01 6.53 0.36
N LEU A 187 13.53 5.35 -0.05
CA LEU A 187 14.05 4.64 -1.24
C LEU A 187 13.80 5.43 -2.52
N HIS A 188 12.63 6.08 -2.63
CA HIS A 188 12.30 6.96 -3.74
C HIS A 188 13.26 8.16 -3.81
N LEU A 189 13.51 8.86 -2.70
CA LEU A 189 14.49 9.95 -2.66
C LEU A 189 15.89 9.49 -3.03
N ALA A 190 16.33 8.34 -2.50
CA ALA A 190 17.63 7.75 -2.84
C ALA A 190 17.73 7.43 -4.35
N ARG A 191 16.67 6.89 -4.96
CA ARG A 191 16.62 6.62 -6.40
C ARG A 191 16.70 7.89 -7.27
N LEU A 192 16.28 9.05 -6.74
CA LEU A 192 16.33 10.32 -7.46
C LEU A 192 17.65 11.09 -7.27
N ASP A 193 18.48 10.71 -6.29
CA ASP A 193 19.77 11.34 -6.02
C ASP A 193 20.89 10.70 -6.87
N PRO A 194 21.52 11.43 -7.81
CA PRO A 194 22.56 10.87 -8.67
C PRO A 194 23.88 10.56 -7.95
N GLY A 195 24.01 11.02 -6.71
CA GLY A 195 25.15 10.71 -5.85
C GLY A 195 24.95 9.43 -5.04
N VAL A 196 23.80 8.76 -5.11
CA VAL A 196 23.51 7.55 -4.33
C VAL A 196 23.52 6.32 -5.24
N ASP A 197 24.29 5.30 -4.84
CA ASP A 197 24.40 4.03 -5.56
C ASP A 197 23.50 2.94 -4.98
N CYS A 198 23.33 2.91 -3.66
CA CYS A 198 22.46 1.94 -2.99
C CYS A 198 21.98 2.42 -1.62
N VAL A 199 20.99 1.72 -1.07
CA VAL A 199 20.50 1.92 0.28
C VAL A 199 20.77 0.65 1.09
N VAL A 200 21.25 0.80 2.31
CA VAL A 200 21.53 -0.32 3.24
C VAL A 200 20.87 -0.07 4.58
N GLY A 201 20.76 -1.10 5.40
CA GLY A 201 20.33 -0.98 6.78
C GLY A 201 20.84 -2.16 7.59
N VAL A 202 21.08 -1.96 8.87
CA VAL A 202 21.32 -3.08 9.79
C VAL A 202 20.05 -3.23 10.63
N THR A 203 19.24 -4.22 10.29
CA THR A 203 17.98 -4.51 10.96
C THR A 203 18.17 -5.54 12.07
N ARG A 204 17.10 -5.86 12.80
CA ARG A 204 17.07 -6.88 13.86
C ARG A 204 16.04 -7.95 13.54
N CYS A 205 16.14 -9.10 14.19
CA CYS A 205 15.08 -10.10 14.17
C CYS A 205 14.11 -9.84 15.33
N ARG A 206 12.83 -10.09 15.10
CA ARG A 206 11.78 -10.02 16.13
C ARG A 206 11.72 -11.32 16.93
N ASP A 207 11.70 -12.45 16.22
CA ASP A 207 11.31 -13.74 16.82
C ASP A 207 12.52 -14.69 17.00
N PHE A 208 13.74 -14.19 16.75
CA PHE A 208 14.99 -14.96 16.84
C PHE A 208 15.18 -15.62 18.22
N LYS A 209 14.95 -14.88 19.32
CA LYS A 209 15.13 -15.40 20.69
C LYS A 209 14.31 -16.66 20.97
N ALA A 210 13.10 -16.74 20.41
CA ALA A 210 12.21 -17.88 20.58
C ALA A 210 12.62 -19.09 19.73
N SER A 211 13.48 -18.89 18.71
CA SER A 211 13.81 -19.94 17.74
C SER A 211 14.75 -21.03 18.26
N GLY A 212 15.58 -20.72 19.27
CA GLY A 212 16.62 -21.62 19.77
C GLY A 212 17.77 -21.93 18.79
N LYS A 213 17.79 -21.28 17.61
CA LYS A 213 18.83 -21.47 16.57
C LYS A 213 19.98 -20.47 16.74
N THR A 214 21.07 -20.68 16.00
CA THR A 214 22.06 -19.62 15.82
C THR A 214 21.50 -18.50 14.92
N MET A 215 21.99 -17.26 15.06
CA MET A 215 21.49 -16.13 14.25
C MET A 215 21.67 -16.39 12.75
N GLN A 216 22.82 -16.96 12.35
CA GLN A 216 23.09 -17.30 10.96
C GLN A 216 22.07 -18.32 10.43
N GLU A 217 21.83 -19.42 11.15
CA GLU A 217 20.83 -20.42 10.74
C GLU A 217 19.41 -19.85 10.70
N TYR A 218 19.06 -18.95 11.64
CA TYR A 218 17.76 -18.32 11.66
C TYR A 218 17.53 -17.43 10.43
N VAL A 219 18.51 -16.58 10.11
CA VAL A 219 18.48 -15.70 8.94
C VAL A 219 18.52 -16.49 7.63
N ASP A 220 19.34 -17.54 7.53
CA ASP A 220 19.39 -18.42 6.36
C ASP A 220 18.05 -19.12 6.13
N ASN A 221 17.37 -19.53 7.21
CA ASN A 221 16.02 -20.08 7.12
C ASN A 221 14.99 -19.03 6.68
N HIS A 222 15.17 -17.76 7.06
CA HIS A 222 14.34 -16.68 6.55
C HIS A 222 14.52 -16.46 5.05
N VAL A 223 15.78 -16.34 4.59
CA VAL A 223 16.11 -16.17 3.17
C VAL A 223 15.63 -17.36 2.34
N ALA A 224 15.68 -18.58 2.90
CA ALA A 224 15.17 -19.78 2.26
C ALA A 224 13.63 -19.93 2.32
N GLY A 225 12.89 -18.99 2.94
CA GLY A 225 11.44 -19.03 3.07
C GLY A 225 10.90 -20.07 4.07
N LYS A 226 11.77 -20.69 4.88
CA LYS A 226 11.40 -21.71 5.88
C LYS A 226 10.84 -21.11 7.16
N VAL A 227 11.20 -19.87 7.46
CA VAL A 227 10.72 -19.06 8.59
C VAL A 227 10.49 -17.66 8.07
N VAL A 228 9.53 -16.92 8.63
CA VAL A 228 9.34 -15.51 8.28
C VAL A 228 9.55 -14.69 9.54
N ASP A 229 10.69 -14.00 9.66
CA ASP A 229 10.88 -13.01 10.72
C ASP A 229 10.17 -11.70 10.29
N PRO A 230 9.20 -11.17 11.07
CA PRO A 230 8.43 -10.02 10.64
C PRO A 230 9.22 -8.73 10.39
N ILE A 231 10.34 -8.51 11.09
CA ILE A 231 11.14 -7.28 10.93
C ILE A 231 12.08 -7.41 9.74
N VAL A 232 12.67 -8.59 9.52
CA VAL A 232 13.48 -8.83 8.31
C VAL A 232 12.58 -8.86 7.07
N ASP A 233 11.41 -9.50 7.16
CA ASP A 233 10.41 -9.59 6.09
C ASP A 233 9.87 -8.22 5.67
N PHE A 234 9.69 -7.29 6.62
CA PHE A 234 9.34 -5.91 6.31
C PHE A 234 10.26 -5.36 5.21
N HIS A 235 11.55 -5.69 5.24
CA HIS A 235 12.50 -5.24 4.24
C HIS A 235 12.59 -6.13 3.01
N THR A 236 12.70 -7.45 3.18
CA THR A 236 12.93 -8.41 2.08
C THR A 236 11.71 -8.55 1.17
N SER A 237 10.49 -8.53 1.71
CA SER A 237 9.25 -8.44 0.90
C SER A 237 9.20 -7.19 0.01
N TYR A 238 9.97 -6.16 0.38
CA TYR A 238 10.09 -4.92 -0.39
C TYR A 238 11.33 -4.87 -1.32
N GLY A 239 11.99 -6.01 -1.55
CA GLY A 239 13.13 -6.11 -2.48
C GLY A 239 14.48 -5.84 -1.83
N ALA A 240 14.58 -5.89 -0.50
CA ALA A 240 15.89 -5.92 0.15
C ALA A 240 16.51 -7.32 0.04
N GLU A 241 17.79 -7.38 -0.24
CA GLU A 241 18.60 -8.58 -0.12
C GLU A 241 19.27 -8.62 1.25
N VAL A 242 19.26 -9.78 1.90
CA VAL A 242 20.06 -10.03 3.10
C VAL A 242 21.48 -10.38 2.68
N LEU A 243 22.47 -9.61 3.14
CA LEU A 243 23.87 -9.81 2.76
C LEU A 243 24.63 -10.67 3.76
N LYS A 244 24.58 -10.29 5.04
CA LYS A 244 25.31 -10.97 6.13
C LYS A 244 24.77 -10.54 7.49
N ILE A 245 25.16 -11.27 8.53
CA ILE A 245 25.00 -10.82 9.92
C ILE A 245 26.12 -9.84 10.30
N VAL A 246 25.83 -8.92 11.22
CA VAL A 246 26.79 -7.94 11.76
C VAL A 246 26.91 -8.16 13.26
N SER A 247 28.03 -8.72 13.68
CA SER A 247 28.28 -9.02 15.09
C SER A 247 28.50 -7.75 15.91
N ASP A 248 28.05 -7.76 17.17
CA ASP A 248 28.26 -6.68 18.15
C ASP A 248 27.70 -5.31 17.71
N PHE A 249 26.79 -5.27 16.73
CA PHE A 249 26.22 -4.02 16.22
C PHE A 249 25.45 -3.24 17.29
N ARG A 250 24.70 -3.95 18.14
CA ARG A 250 23.84 -3.36 19.18
C ARG A 250 23.88 -4.19 20.46
N PRO A 251 24.94 -4.08 21.29
CA PRO A 251 25.14 -4.93 22.46
C PRO A 251 23.95 -4.96 23.45
N GLU A 252 23.17 -3.89 23.50
CA GLU A 252 22.00 -3.77 24.37
C GLU A 252 20.81 -4.65 23.91
N ASP A 253 20.82 -5.10 22.64
CA ASP A 253 19.83 -6.02 22.07
C ASP A 253 20.14 -7.47 22.45
N THR A 254 19.89 -7.77 23.72
CA THR A 254 20.07 -9.13 24.27
C THR A 254 19.20 -10.18 23.60
N ASP A 255 18.03 -9.79 23.05
CA ASP A 255 17.17 -10.71 22.31
C ASP A 255 17.84 -11.21 21.03
N ASN A 256 18.65 -10.36 20.38
CA ASN A 256 19.44 -10.68 19.19
C ASN A 256 20.92 -10.97 19.50
N GLN A 257 21.29 -11.08 20.77
CA GLN A 257 22.69 -11.28 21.20
C GLN A 257 23.65 -10.19 20.66
N GLY A 258 23.12 -8.98 20.46
CA GLY A 258 23.83 -7.86 19.86
C GLY A 258 24.13 -7.97 18.36
N ILE A 259 23.63 -9.02 17.69
CA ILE A 259 23.85 -9.26 16.27
C ILE A 259 22.76 -8.57 15.45
N GLY A 260 23.17 -7.79 14.44
CA GLY A 260 22.29 -7.22 13.44
C GLY A 260 22.26 -8.02 12.14
N VAL A 261 21.31 -7.72 11.27
CA VAL A 261 21.18 -8.31 9.94
C VAL A 261 21.35 -7.21 8.89
N LEU A 262 22.42 -7.29 8.10
CA LEU A 262 22.68 -6.32 7.03
C LEU A 262 21.78 -6.62 5.83
N ILE A 263 20.97 -5.64 5.48
CA ILE A 263 20.13 -5.63 4.29
C ILE A 263 20.61 -4.58 3.29
N LYS A 264 20.36 -4.83 2.01
CA LYS A 264 20.66 -3.92 0.91
C LYS A 264 19.50 -3.83 -0.06
N TYR A 265 19.17 -2.60 -0.46
CA TYR A 265 18.30 -2.31 -1.58
C TYR A 265 19.15 -1.89 -2.78
N ASP A 266 18.92 -2.53 -3.92
CA ASP A 266 19.31 -2.00 -5.21
C ASP A 266 18.22 -1.04 -5.71
N ILE A 267 18.51 0.25 -5.59
CA ILE A 267 17.57 1.32 -5.91
C ILE A 267 17.30 1.49 -7.41
N LYS A 268 18.16 0.95 -8.29
CA LYS A 268 17.98 1.05 -9.74
C LYS A 268 17.07 -0.03 -10.28
N THR A 269 17.09 -1.20 -9.65
CA THR A 269 16.20 -2.32 -9.97
C THR A 269 14.93 -2.30 -9.14
N LEU A 270 14.80 -1.38 -8.18
CA LEU A 270 13.64 -1.23 -7.32
C LEU A 270 12.36 -0.96 -8.14
N GLY A 271 11.55 -2.00 -8.35
CA GLY A 271 10.34 -1.95 -9.18
C GLY A 271 10.53 -2.35 -10.64
N ARG A 272 11.75 -2.67 -11.08
CA ARG A 272 11.94 -3.50 -12.28
C ARG A 272 11.65 -4.93 -11.84
N GLU A 273 10.75 -5.62 -12.53
CA GLU A 273 10.56 -7.05 -12.33
C GLU A 273 11.94 -7.73 -12.39
N VAL A 274 12.40 -8.31 -11.29
CA VAL A 274 13.19 -9.53 -11.41
C VAL A 274 12.20 -10.48 -12.06
N VAL A 275 12.31 -10.70 -13.38
CA VAL A 275 11.56 -11.75 -14.05
C VAL A 275 11.84 -13.00 -13.24
N PRO A 276 10.90 -13.49 -12.40
CA PRO A 276 11.12 -14.74 -11.71
C PRO A 276 11.22 -15.74 -12.84
N ARG A 277 12.10 -16.75 -12.73
CA ARG A 277 11.98 -17.92 -13.59
C ARG A 277 10.51 -18.31 -13.53
N LYS A 278 9.83 -18.29 -14.69
CA LYS A 278 8.49 -18.85 -14.84
C LYS A 278 8.60 -20.31 -14.40
N ASP A 279 8.41 -20.57 -13.12
CA ASP A 279 8.08 -21.90 -12.64
C ASP A 279 6.64 -22.10 -13.07
N THR A 280 6.49 -22.65 -14.28
CA THR A 280 5.23 -22.94 -14.97
C THR A 280 4.25 -23.76 -14.12
N LYS A 281 4.69 -24.30 -12.98
CA LYS A 281 3.86 -25.01 -12.01
C LYS A 281 2.98 -24.10 -11.14
N VAL A 282 3.44 -22.91 -10.72
CA VAL A 282 2.67 -22.03 -9.81
C VAL A 282 1.55 -21.29 -10.54
N SER A 283 1.69 -21.10 -11.86
CA SER A 283 0.66 -20.49 -12.71
C SER A 283 -0.62 -21.34 -12.87
N MET A 284 -0.62 -22.62 -12.44
CA MET A 284 -1.78 -23.53 -12.59
C MET A 284 -2.36 -24.01 -11.25
N ILE A 285 -1.82 -23.58 -10.11
CA ILE A 285 -2.35 -23.89 -8.78
C ILE A 285 -3.46 -22.86 -8.47
N SER A 286 -4.62 -23.36 -8.04
CA SER A 286 -5.76 -22.52 -7.67
C SER A 286 -5.41 -21.62 -6.48
N THR A 287 -6.01 -20.44 -6.42
CA THR A 287 -5.76 -19.53 -5.30
C THR A 287 -6.21 -20.15 -3.97
N LEU A 288 -7.25 -20.98 -4.00
CA LEU A 288 -7.74 -21.72 -2.84
C LEU A 288 -6.69 -22.65 -2.24
N GLU A 289 -5.96 -23.39 -3.07
CA GLU A 289 -4.89 -24.30 -2.61
C GLU A 289 -3.74 -23.54 -1.94
N VAL A 290 -3.36 -22.39 -2.51
CA VAL A 290 -2.31 -21.53 -1.94
C VAL A 290 -2.80 -20.87 -0.64
N LEU A 291 -4.05 -20.42 -0.58
CA LEU A 291 -4.67 -19.91 0.64
C LEU A 291 -4.70 -20.95 1.75
N SER A 292 -5.08 -22.19 1.44
CA SER A 292 -5.08 -23.30 2.40
C SER A 292 -3.70 -23.51 3.02
N GLN A 293 -2.64 -23.49 2.20
CA GLN A 293 -1.25 -23.65 2.67
C GLN A 293 -0.82 -22.47 3.55
N ILE A 294 -1.11 -21.23 3.11
CA ILE A 294 -0.78 -20.02 3.86
C ILE A 294 -1.48 -20.00 5.22
N MET A 295 -2.76 -20.37 5.26
CA MET A 295 -3.55 -20.44 6.50
C MET A 295 -3.00 -21.51 7.44
N GLU A 296 -2.68 -22.70 6.91
CA GLU A 296 -2.13 -23.80 7.72
C GLU A 296 -0.78 -23.42 8.35
N GLU A 297 0.09 -22.74 7.60
CA GLU A 297 1.36 -22.21 8.12
C GLU A 297 1.18 -21.13 9.21
N LEU A 298 0.07 -20.39 9.16
CA LEU A 298 -0.32 -19.41 10.18
C LEU A 298 -1.05 -20.06 11.37
N GLY A 299 -1.27 -21.38 11.36
CA GLY A 299 -1.93 -22.13 12.43
C GLY A 299 -3.46 -22.22 12.29
N TYR A 300 -4.01 -21.82 11.14
CA TYR A 300 -5.44 -21.88 10.84
C TYR A 300 -5.73 -23.02 9.88
N LYS A 301 -6.65 -23.91 10.23
CA LYS A 301 -7.14 -24.94 9.31
C LYS A 301 -8.29 -24.37 8.51
N LEU A 302 -8.09 -24.21 7.19
CA LEU A 302 -9.17 -23.82 6.28
C LEU A 302 -10.26 -24.90 6.31
N ASP A 303 -11.49 -24.47 6.56
CA ASP A 303 -12.66 -25.34 6.44
C ASP A 303 -13.10 -25.38 4.98
N THR A 304 -12.72 -26.44 4.27
CA THR A 304 -13.08 -26.60 2.86
C THR A 304 -14.57 -26.85 2.64
N SER A 305 -15.35 -27.10 3.70
CA SER A 305 -16.81 -27.22 3.64
C SER A 305 -17.54 -25.88 3.82
N ASP A 306 -16.85 -24.85 4.33
CA ASP A 306 -17.37 -23.48 4.46
C ASP A 306 -16.32 -22.45 4.02
N LEU A 307 -16.26 -22.24 2.70
CA LEU A 307 -15.37 -21.26 2.08
C LEU A 307 -15.92 -19.82 2.14
N GLN A 308 -17.17 -19.64 2.57
CA GLN A 308 -17.79 -18.32 2.77
C GLN A 308 -17.46 -17.73 4.13
N ARG A 309 -16.93 -18.54 5.05
CA ARG A 309 -16.39 -18.08 6.31
C ARG A 309 -15.35 -16.99 6.11
N GLY A 310 -15.56 -15.85 6.77
CA GLY A 310 -14.67 -14.71 6.73
C GLY A 310 -13.36 -15.01 7.44
N PHE A 311 -12.26 -14.37 7.00
CA PHE A 311 -10.97 -14.56 7.66
C PHE A 311 -10.98 -14.20 9.16
N PHE A 312 -11.80 -13.22 9.56
CA PHE A 312 -11.99 -12.87 10.97
C PHE A 312 -12.73 -13.94 11.77
N ASP A 313 -13.62 -14.71 11.13
CA ASP A 313 -14.35 -15.81 11.77
C ASP A 313 -13.44 -17.01 12.04
N TYR A 314 -12.29 -17.10 11.35
CA TYR A 314 -11.20 -18.02 11.71
C TYR A 314 -10.42 -17.55 12.95
N GLY A 315 -10.71 -16.36 13.47
CA GLY A 315 -10.01 -15.74 14.60
C GLY A 315 -8.81 -14.89 14.19
N MET A 316 -8.63 -14.63 12.89
CA MET A 316 -7.50 -13.83 12.41
C MET A 316 -7.64 -12.36 12.79
N ASP A 317 -6.54 -11.74 13.19
CA ASP A 317 -6.45 -10.31 13.41
C ASP A 317 -6.00 -9.55 12.13
N SER A 318 -6.07 -8.22 12.18
CA SER A 318 -5.71 -7.38 11.02
C SER A 318 -4.23 -7.48 10.61
N LEU A 319 -3.31 -7.89 11.50
CA LEU A 319 -1.90 -8.11 11.14
C LEU A 319 -1.72 -9.45 10.43
N GLU A 320 -2.49 -10.46 10.81
CA GLU A 320 -2.50 -11.77 10.14
C GLU A 320 -3.09 -11.68 8.74
N LEU A 321 -4.11 -10.85 8.52
CA LEU A 321 -4.61 -10.53 7.18
C LEU A 321 -3.53 -9.90 6.29
N ILE A 322 -2.76 -8.96 6.83
CA ILE A 322 -1.63 -8.37 6.09
C ILE A 322 -0.59 -9.43 5.73
N ARG A 323 -0.36 -10.44 6.60
CA ARG A 323 0.53 -11.58 6.31
C ARG A 323 -0.02 -12.47 5.21
N VAL A 324 -1.32 -12.79 5.25
CA VAL A 324 -2.01 -13.56 4.19
C VAL A 324 -1.84 -12.84 2.86
N ARG A 325 -2.14 -11.54 2.79
CA ARG A 325 -1.95 -10.72 1.59
C ARG A 325 -0.49 -10.74 1.10
N ASN A 326 0.48 -10.48 1.98
CA ASN A 326 1.89 -10.45 1.59
C ASN A 326 2.35 -11.79 1.02
N ARG A 327 1.91 -12.89 1.62
CA ARG A 327 2.22 -14.25 1.13
C ARG A 327 1.55 -14.55 -0.20
N LEU A 328 0.31 -14.10 -0.43
CA LEU A 328 -0.33 -14.19 -1.74
C LEU A 328 0.42 -13.36 -2.80
N CYS A 329 0.86 -12.14 -2.45
CA CYS A 329 1.70 -11.33 -3.34
C CYS A 329 2.98 -12.08 -3.74
N SER A 330 3.65 -12.71 -2.77
CA SER A 330 4.85 -13.51 -3.01
C SER A 330 4.57 -14.76 -3.83
N SER A 331 3.52 -15.52 -3.50
CA SER A 331 3.17 -16.77 -4.19
C SER A 331 2.73 -16.56 -5.63
N PHE A 332 2.01 -15.47 -5.92
CA PHE A 332 1.53 -15.18 -7.28
C PHE A 332 2.40 -14.20 -8.05
N SER A 333 3.42 -13.60 -7.42
CA SER A 333 4.20 -12.51 -7.99
C SER A 333 3.29 -11.37 -8.51
N MET A 334 2.22 -11.07 -7.77
CA MET A 334 1.24 -10.04 -8.09
C MET A 334 1.23 -8.96 -7.00
N ASP A 335 1.03 -7.72 -7.41
CA ASP A 335 0.83 -6.61 -6.48
C ASP A 335 -0.65 -6.54 -6.08
N LEU A 336 -0.96 -6.99 -4.87
CA LEU A 336 -2.33 -7.02 -4.34
C LEU A 336 -2.65 -5.77 -3.50
N PRO A 337 -3.81 -5.09 -3.71
CA PRO A 337 -4.22 -3.93 -2.94
C PRO A 337 -4.25 -4.16 -1.43
N ALA A 338 -3.95 -3.12 -0.64
CA ALA A 338 -4.01 -3.21 0.82
C ALA A 338 -5.44 -3.43 1.36
N THR A 339 -6.44 -3.05 0.58
CA THR A 339 -7.87 -3.25 0.86
C THR A 339 -8.37 -4.60 0.36
N LEU A 340 -7.58 -5.42 -0.33
CA LEU A 340 -8.06 -6.63 -1.01
C LEU A 340 -8.83 -7.57 -0.07
N LEU A 341 -8.33 -7.76 1.16
CA LEU A 341 -8.98 -8.62 2.16
C LEU A 341 -10.20 -7.98 2.85
N LEU A 342 -10.42 -6.68 2.64
CA LEU A 342 -11.63 -5.95 3.05
C LEU A 342 -12.66 -5.95 1.91
N ASP A 343 -12.18 -5.83 0.66
CA ASP A 343 -12.98 -5.88 -0.56
C ASP A 343 -13.49 -7.31 -0.83
N PHE A 344 -12.73 -8.33 -0.41
CA PHE A 344 -13.05 -9.76 -0.51
C PHE A 344 -12.81 -10.45 0.86
N PRO A 345 -13.78 -10.34 1.79
CA PRO A 345 -13.60 -10.74 3.18
C PRO A 345 -13.67 -12.26 3.42
N THR A 346 -14.15 -13.02 2.44
CA THR A 346 -14.28 -14.49 2.52
C THR A 346 -13.17 -15.18 1.75
N VAL A 347 -12.88 -16.43 2.13
CA VAL A 347 -11.84 -17.24 1.47
C VAL A 347 -12.20 -17.49 0.00
N LYS A 348 -13.48 -17.75 -0.27
CA LYS A 348 -14.00 -17.97 -1.63
C LYS A 348 -13.90 -16.71 -2.50
N ASP A 349 -14.34 -15.55 -2.01
CA ASP A 349 -14.36 -14.33 -2.81
C ASP A 349 -12.95 -13.88 -3.20
N LEU A 350 -12.00 -14.02 -2.27
CA LEU A 350 -10.60 -13.74 -2.53
C LEU A 350 -10.00 -14.74 -3.53
N ALA A 351 -10.29 -16.03 -3.38
CA ALA A 351 -9.79 -17.07 -4.28
C ALA A 351 -10.32 -16.90 -5.71
N ASP A 352 -11.64 -16.74 -5.85
CA ASP A 352 -12.31 -16.57 -7.14
C ASP A 352 -11.82 -15.30 -7.85
N GLN A 353 -11.64 -14.20 -7.11
CA GLN A 353 -11.15 -12.95 -7.69
C GLN A 353 -9.71 -13.07 -8.20
N LEU A 354 -8.82 -13.65 -7.40
CA LEU A 354 -7.42 -13.79 -7.77
C LEU A 354 -7.21 -14.82 -8.88
N ASP A 355 -8.00 -15.89 -8.93
CA ASP A 355 -7.96 -16.84 -10.05
C ASP A 355 -8.49 -16.21 -11.35
N ARG A 356 -9.52 -15.35 -11.28
CA ARG A 356 -9.96 -14.52 -12.42
C ARG A 356 -8.86 -13.57 -12.88
N ASP A 357 -8.22 -12.84 -11.97
CA ASP A 357 -7.15 -11.89 -12.31
C ASP A 357 -5.91 -12.58 -12.89
N ARG A 358 -5.67 -13.84 -12.51
CA ARG A 358 -4.59 -14.70 -13.03
C ARG A 358 -4.94 -15.41 -14.33
N GLY A 359 -6.18 -15.31 -14.81
CA GLY A 359 -6.65 -16.01 -16.01
C GLY A 359 -6.71 -17.53 -15.85
N ILE A 360 -6.77 -18.04 -14.62
CA ILE A 360 -7.01 -19.45 -14.32
C ILE A 360 -8.52 -19.67 -14.47
N GLY A 361 -8.95 -19.81 -15.73
CA GLY A 361 -10.36 -19.87 -16.08
C GLY A 361 -10.62 -19.62 -17.56
N ASP A 362 -9.90 -20.32 -18.45
CA ASP A 362 -10.31 -20.43 -19.84
C ASP A 362 -10.07 -21.85 -20.35
N GLY A 363 -11.16 -22.62 -20.39
CA GLY A 363 -11.17 -24.06 -20.64
C GLY A 363 -12.60 -24.59 -20.64
N SER A 364 -13.38 -24.12 -21.61
CA SER A 364 -14.68 -24.63 -22.08
C SER A 364 -15.06 -26.05 -21.61
N GLU A 365 -16.18 -26.18 -20.91
CA GLU A 365 -17.22 -27.16 -21.30
C GLU A 365 -18.63 -26.63 -20.96
N THR A 366 -19.56 -26.94 -21.87
CA THR A 366 -20.87 -26.31 -22.04
C THR A 366 -21.96 -27.23 -21.50
N LEU A 367 -22.83 -26.70 -20.61
CA LEU A 367 -24.23 -27.02 -20.32
C LEU A 367 -24.69 -28.50 -20.12
N SER A 368 -25.19 -28.82 -18.92
CA SER A 368 -26.58 -29.30 -18.69
C SER A 368 -26.87 -29.39 -17.19
N GLY A 369 -28.11 -29.10 -16.80
CA GLY A 369 -28.52 -28.80 -15.42
C GLY A 369 -29.10 -29.96 -14.61
N SER A 370 -29.19 -29.70 -13.31
CA SER A 370 -30.22 -30.07 -12.33
C SER A 370 -29.72 -29.52 -10.97
N GLU A 371 -30.27 -28.41 -10.45
CA GLU A 371 -31.28 -28.40 -9.37
C GLU A 371 -30.81 -29.20 -8.13
N SER A 372 -30.25 -28.52 -7.12
CA SER A 372 -30.88 -28.16 -5.81
C SER A 372 -31.28 -29.39 -5.00
N GLU A 373 -30.77 -29.59 -3.79
CA GLU A 373 -31.31 -29.16 -2.48
C GLU A 373 -30.32 -29.76 -1.43
N ASP A 374 -29.94 -29.13 -0.32
CA ASP A 374 -30.78 -28.56 0.74
C ASP A 374 -30.13 -27.31 1.39
N ASP A 375 -31.02 -26.37 1.69
CA ASP A 375 -30.89 -25.16 2.52
C ASP A 375 -30.50 -25.46 3.97
N ASP A 376 -30.03 -24.43 4.68
CA ASP A 376 -30.60 -24.09 5.99
C ASP A 376 -30.40 -22.58 6.27
N ASP A 377 -31.37 -21.80 5.78
CA ASP A 377 -31.95 -20.59 6.38
C ASP A 377 -31.03 -19.49 6.94
N MET A 378 -30.79 -18.45 6.14
CA MET A 378 -31.19 -17.06 6.43
C MET A 378 -31.27 -16.22 5.13
N GLU A 379 -32.37 -16.44 4.39
CA GLU A 379 -33.24 -15.46 3.71
C GLU A 379 -32.62 -14.23 2.98
N ALA A 380 -32.52 -14.34 1.64
CA ALA A 380 -32.55 -13.22 0.69
C ALA A 380 -33.20 -13.67 -0.64
N SER A 381 -34.46 -14.10 -0.58
CA SER A 381 -35.21 -14.74 -1.68
C SER A 381 -35.64 -13.80 -2.82
N GLY A 382 -35.30 -12.50 -2.74
CA GLY A 382 -35.87 -11.47 -3.62
C GLY A 382 -35.09 -11.20 -4.91
N TRP A 383 -33.77 -11.42 -4.92
CA TRP A 383 -32.91 -11.02 -6.05
C TRP A 383 -32.68 -12.13 -7.09
N GLU A 384 -32.96 -13.38 -6.73
CA GLU A 384 -32.87 -14.50 -7.66
C GLU A 384 -33.99 -14.41 -8.70
N GLY A 385 -33.62 -14.38 -9.98
CA GLY A 385 -34.58 -14.35 -11.08
C GLY A 385 -35.12 -12.97 -11.47
N VAL A 386 -34.65 -11.88 -10.85
CA VAL A 386 -35.02 -10.50 -11.24
C VAL A 386 -34.76 -10.28 -12.74
N SER A 387 -35.82 -9.95 -13.47
CA SER A 387 -35.76 -9.68 -14.90
C SER A 387 -35.16 -8.30 -15.20
N PRO A 388 -34.62 -8.09 -16.42
CA PRO A 388 -34.20 -6.76 -16.86
C PRO A 388 -35.31 -5.71 -16.75
N SER A 389 -36.57 -6.10 -16.98
CA SER A 389 -37.73 -5.20 -16.86
C SER A 389 -38.00 -4.77 -15.42
N GLU A 390 -37.88 -5.67 -14.44
CA GLU A 390 -38.07 -5.35 -13.01
C GLU A 390 -36.92 -4.47 -12.50
N LEU A 391 -35.69 -4.73 -12.95
CA LEU A 391 -34.55 -3.88 -12.65
C LEU A 391 -34.72 -2.46 -13.23
N LEU A 392 -35.21 -2.36 -14.47
CA LEU A 392 -35.50 -1.08 -15.10
C LEU A 392 -36.62 -0.32 -14.40
N ASP A 393 -37.66 -1.01 -13.91
CA ASP A 393 -38.72 -0.39 -13.11
C ASP A 393 -38.15 0.21 -11.81
N LEU A 394 -37.35 -0.56 -11.07
CA LEU A 394 -36.67 -0.06 -9.87
C LEU A 394 -35.80 1.18 -10.18
N GLN A 395 -34.99 1.13 -11.24
CA GLN A 395 -34.15 2.25 -11.66
C GLN A 395 -35.00 3.48 -12.04
N GLU A 396 -36.11 3.31 -12.75
CA GLU A 396 -37.00 4.41 -13.16
C GLU A 396 -37.68 5.05 -11.94
N ARG A 397 -38.10 4.26 -10.96
CA ARG A 397 -38.66 4.75 -9.69
C ARG A 397 -37.63 5.56 -8.89
N CYS A 398 -36.39 5.06 -8.78
CA CYS A 398 -35.28 5.81 -8.17
C CYS A 398 -35.04 7.15 -8.89
N LYS A 399 -34.95 7.14 -10.23
CA LYS A 399 -34.76 8.36 -11.04
C LYS A 399 -35.86 9.39 -10.79
N ASN A 400 -37.11 8.97 -10.75
CA ASN A 400 -38.24 9.87 -10.55
C ASN A 400 -38.22 10.54 -9.16
N ILE A 401 -37.76 9.83 -8.13
CA ILE A 401 -37.56 10.41 -6.79
C ILE A 401 -36.36 11.36 -6.79
N TYR A 402 -35.21 10.94 -7.33
CA TYR A 402 -34.00 11.76 -7.34
C TYR A 402 -34.17 13.05 -8.16
N LYS A 403 -35.02 13.08 -9.19
CA LYS A 403 -35.34 14.29 -9.99
C LYS A 403 -36.16 15.33 -9.23
N GLN A 404 -36.77 15.00 -8.09
CA GLN A 404 -37.59 15.96 -7.35
C GLN A 404 -36.73 17.12 -6.81
N PRO A 405 -37.25 18.37 -6.78
CA PRO A 405 -36.49 19.54 -6.35
C PRO A 405 -35.85 19.41 -4.96
N THR A 406 -36.51 18.69 -4.04
CA THR A 406 -36.04 18.45 -2.67
C THR A 406 -34.74 17.65 -2.64
N TYR A 407 -34.63 16.58 -3.46
CA TYR A 407 -33.43 15.74 -3.54
C TYR A 407 -32.34 16.42 -4.35
N GLN A 408 -32.69 17.07 -5.47
CA GLN A 408 -31.73 17.85 -6.26
C GLN A 408 -31.05 18.96 -5.44
N LYS A 409 -31.79 19.61 -4.54
CA LYS A 409 -31.22 20.60 -3.62
C LYS A 409 -30.27 19.95 -2.61
N GLN A 410 -30.63 18.79 -2.05
CA GLN A 410 -29.75 18.05 -1.12
C GLN A 410 -28.45 17.61 -1.79
N PHE A 411 -28.52 17.01 -2.99
CA PHE A 411 -27.33 16.65 -3.77
C PHE A 411 -26.47 17.88 -4.09
N ALA A 412 -27.06 19.01 -4.47
CA ALA A 412 -26.32 20.24 -4.71
C ALA A 412 -25.67 20.83 -3.45
N GLU A 413 -26.36 20.78 -2.29
CA GLU A 413 -25.81 21.24 -1.02
C GLU A 413 -24.67 20.36 -0.52
N LEU A 414 -24.83 19.03 -0.61
CA LEU A 414 -23.77 18.07 -0.28
C LEU A 414 -22.59 18.22 -1.24
N ALA A 415 -22.83 18.39 -2.54
CA ALA A 415 -21.78 18.61 -3.52
C ALA A 415 -20.96 19.88 -3.17
N ARG A 416 -21.64 20.97 -2.81
CA ARG A 416 -20.98 22.21 -2.38
C ARG A 416 -20.21 22.05 -1.06
N LYS A 417 -20.71 21.25 -0.11
CA LYS A 417 -20.04 21.01 1.18
C LYS A 417 -18.82 20.09 1.06
N CYS A 418 -18.90 19.10 0.18
CA CYS A 418 -17.85 18.11 0.01
C CYS A 418 -16.80 18.52 -1.02
N TYR A 419 -17.09 19.46 -1.92
CA TYR A 419 -16.11 19.95 -2.90
C TYR A 419 -14.81 20.43 -2.24
N PRO A 420 -13.63 20.10 -2.81
CA PRO A 420 -13.40 19.32 -4.03
C PRO A 420 -13.27 17.80 -3.84
N ASP A 421 -13.62 17.25 -2.67
CA ASP A 421 -13.46 15.84 -2.32
C ASP A 421 -14.67 14.97 -2.75
N MET A 422 -14.56 14.36 -3.93
CA MET A 422 -15.59 13.49 -4.50
C MET A 422 -15.86 12.24 -3.64
N MET A 423 -14.84 11.68 -2.97
CA MET A 423 -15.04 10.50 -2.11
C MET A 423 -15.87 10.86 -0.89
N ARG A 424 -15.61 12.03 -0.29
CA ARG A 424 -16.44 12.56 0.80
C ARG A 424 -17.88 12.83 0.36
N TYR A 425 -18.10 13.16 -0.91
CA TYR A 425 -19.44 13.32 -1.46
C TYR A 425 -20.17 12.00 -1.65
N ILE A 426 -19.52 11.00 -2.24
CA ILE A 426 -20.08 9.66 -2.45
C ILE A 426 -20.52 9.07 -1.11
N LEU A 427 -19.69 9.18 -0.06
CA LEU A 427 -20.04 8.73 1.28
C LEU A 427 -21.20 9.54 1.89
N ALA A 428 -21.24 10.86 1.65
CA ALA A 428 -22.28 11.71 2.24
C ALA A 428 -23.67 11.53 1.61
N ILE A 429 -23.75 11.14 0.33
CA ILE A 429 -25.04 10.88 -0.34
C ILE A 429 -25.58 9.48 -0.06
N GLU A 430 -24.76 8.58 0.50
CA GLU A 430 -25.15 7.20 0.78
C GLU A 430 -26.40 7.10 1.66
N GLU A 431 -26.52 7.97 2.67
CA GLU A 431 -27.73 8.05 3.49
C GLU A 431 -28.99 8.41 2.69
N ILE A 432 -28.84 9.20 1.63
CA ILE A 432 -29.95 9.57 0.73
C ILE A 432 -30.31 8.37 -0.14
N LEU A 433 -29.32 7.68 -0.69
CA LEU A 433 -29.52 6.50 -1.54
C LEU A 433 -30.23 5.39 -0.77
N VAL A 434 -29.75 5.05 0.43
CA VAL A 434 -30.37 4.03 1.30
C VAL A 434 -31.81 4.39 1.65
N LYS A 435 -32.10 5.66 1.96
CA LYS A 435 -33.47 6.13 2.29
C LYS A 435 -34.44 6.08 1.12
N VAL A 436 -33.94 6.10 -0.12
CA VAL A 436 -34.77 6.05 -1.34
C VAL A 436 -34.88 4.62 -1.87
N GLU A 437 -33.74 3.92 -2.00
CA GLU A 437 -33.66 2.59 -2.58
C GLU A 437 -34.24 1.52 -1.64
N GLY A 438 -34.02 1.60 -0.33
CA GLY A 438 -34.50 0.62 0.64
C GLY A 438 -36.02 0.40 0.59
N PRO A 439 -36.86 1.44 0.73
CA PRO A 439 -38.31 1.29 0.65
C PRO A 439 -38.80 0.73 -0.69
N LEU A 440 -38.13 1.07 -1.79
CA LEU A 440 -38.46 0.55 -3.12
C LEU A 440 -38.10 -0.93 -3.25
N MET A 441 -36.93 -1.33 -2.76
CA MET A 441 -36.51 -2.73 -2.74
C MET A 441 -37.43 -3.58 -1.87
N LEU A 442 -37.84 -3.07 -0.70
CA LEU A 442 -38.77 -3.77 0.18
C LEU A 442 -40.15 -3.93 -0.48
N GLU A 443 -40.65 -2.89 -1.14
CA GLU A 443 -41.93 -2.94 -1.84
C GLU A 443 -41.94 -3.95 -2.99
N LEU A 444 -40.81 -4.07 -3.70
CA LEU A 444 -40.62 -5.05 -4.78
C LEU A 444 -40.30 -6.46 -4.26
N GLY A 445 -40.25 -6.67 -2.95
CA GLY A 445 -39.89 -7.97 -2.35
C GLY A 445 -38.44 -8.38 -2.58
N LEU A 446 -37.56 -7.43 -2.91
CA LEU A 446 -36.13 -7.65 -3.17
C LEU A 446 -35.33 -7.76 -1.87
N ILE A 447 -35.84 -7.16 -0.79
CA ILE A 447 -35.26 -7.24 0.56
C ILE A 447 -36.39 -7.41 1.58
N GLU A 448 -36.06 -7.89 2.78
CA GLU A 448 -37.06 -8.25 3.80
C GLU A 448 -37.22 -7.19 4.89
N ALA A 449 -36.24 -6.30 5.06
CA ALA A 449 -36.23 -5.27 6.09
C ALA A 449 -35.54 -3.97 5.64
N LEU A 450 -35.83 -2.87 6.34
CA LEU A 450 -35.25 -1.53 6.10
C LEU A 450 -34.07 -1.20 6.99
N ASP A 451 -33.53 -2.16 7.74
CA ASP A 451 -32.29 -1.92 8.47
C ASP A 451 -31.13 -1.68 7.50
N TRP A 452 -30.12 -0.97 7.97
CA TRP A 452 -29.02 -0.52 7.13
C TRP A 452 -28.30 -1.69 6.44
N GLN A 453 -28.09 -2.81 7.12
CA GLN A 453 -27.33 -3.94 6.60
C GLN A 453 -28.09 -4.65 5.47
N THR A 454 -29.38 -4.89 5.68
CA THR A 454 -30.27 -5.51 4.68
C THR A 454 -30.38 -4.66 3.41
N VAL A 455 -30.53 -3.33 3.54
CA VAL A 455 -30.58 -2.45 2.36
C VAL A 455 -29.25 -2.43 1.61
N GLN A 456 -28.11 -2.47 2.31
CA GLN A 456 -26.79 -2.49 1.65
C GLN A 456 -26.51 -3.79 0.91
N ILE A 457 -26.89 -4.93 1.49
CA ILE A 457 -26.86 -6.22 0.80
C ILE A 457 -27.72 -6.16 -0.47
N GLY A 458 -28.94 -5.64 -0.37
CA GLY A 458 -29.82 -5.42 -1.52
C GLY A 458 -29.20 -4.51 -2.60
N ARG A 459 -28.52 -3.42 -2.22
CA ARG A 459 -27.81 -2.55 -3.17
C ARG A 459 -26.62 -3.23 -3.85
N SER A 460 -25.91 -4.11 -3.14
CA SER A 460 -24.86 -4.96 -3.74
C SER A 460 -25.45 -5.92 -4.78
N HIS A 461 -26.57 -6.58 -4.47
CA HIS A 461 -27.28 -7.42 -5.44
C HIS A 461 -27.85 -6.62 -6.62
N MET A 462 -28.34 -5.41 -6.39
CA MET A 462 -28.77 -4.50 -7.46
C MET A 462 -27.62 -4.22 -8.43
N THR A 463 -26.43 -3.92 -7.90
CA THR A 463 -25.23 -3.64 -8.68
C THR A 463 -24.77 -4.88 -9.46
N ALA A 464 -24.75 -6.04 -8.82
CA ALA A 464 -24.42 -7.31 -9.47
C ALA A 464 -25.40 -7.64 -10.61
N THR A 465 -26.70 -7.42 -10.38
CA THR A 465 -27.77 -7.64 -11.38
C THR A 465 -27.68 -6.64 -12.53
N GLN A 466 -27.30 -5.38 -12.27
CA GLN A 466 -27.00 -4.39 -13.33
C GLN A 466 -25.83 -4.84 -14.21
N ILE A 467 -24.72 -5.26 -13.60
CA ILE A 467 -23.52 -5.74 -14.31
C ILE A 467 -23.83 -7.01 -15.12
N LYS A 468 -24.71 -7.88 -14.61
CA LYS A 468 -25.17 -9.07 -15.33
C LYS A 468 -25.88 -8.71 -16.63
N TYR A 469 -26.76 -7.70 -16.63
CA TYR A 469 -27.63 -7.41 -17.78
C TYR A 469 -27.11 -6.34 -18.74
N TRP A 470 -26.24 -5.42 -18.31
CA TRP A 470 -25.88 -4.24 -19.10
C TRP A 470 -25.15 -4.48 -20.44
N LYS A 471 -24.65 -5.70 -20.71
CA LYS A 471 -24.06 -6.10 -21.99
C LYS A 471 -25.13 -6.44 -23.02
N ASP A 472 -26.19 -7.12 -22.57
CA ASP A 472 -27.27 -7.64 -23.42
C ASP A 472 -28.48 -6.69 -23.48
N TYR A 473 -28.62 -5.81 -22.47
CA TYR A 473 -29.70 -4.81 -22.34
C TYR A 473 -29.08 -3.41 -22.14
N PRO A 474 -28.74 -2.69 -23.22
CA PRO A 474 -28.12 -1.37 -23.15
C PRO A 474 -28.93 -0.33 -22.35
N GLU A 475 -30.25 -0.49 -22.28
CA GLU A 475 -31.15 0.38 -21.51
C GLU A 475 -30.84 0.35 -20.00
N VAL A 476 -30.39 -0.81 -19.48
CA VAL A 476 -29.99 -0.95 -18.07
C VAL A 476 -28.76 -0.09 -17.77
N LYS A 477 -27.79 -0.08 -18.71
CA LYS A 477 -26.60 0.76 -18.62
C LYS A 477 -26.94 2.24 -18.71
N GLN A 478 -27.76 2.61 -19.69
CA GLN A 478 -28.18 3.99 -19.89
C GLN A 478 -28.91 4.53 -18.66
N SER A 479 -29.81 3.74 -18.08
CA SER A 479 -30.56 4.12 -16.88
C SER A 479 -29.64 4.29 -15.66
N MET A 480 -28.61 3.44 -15.53
CA MET A 480 -27.57 3.59 -14.50
C MET A 480 -26.78 4.89 -14.66
N ASP A 481 -26.31 5.19 -15.88
CA ASP A 481 -25.56 6.42 -16.17
C ASP A 481 -26.41 7.68 -15.88
N GLU A 482 -27.71 7.64 -16.19
CA GLU A 482 -28.64 8.72 -15.85
C GLU A 482 -28.78 8.92 -14.33
N ILE A 483 -28.83 7.83 -13.54
CA ILE A 483 -28.87 7.92 -12.06
C ILE A 483 -27.59 8.55 -11.52
N LEU A 484 -26.42 8.14 -12.03
CA LEU A 484 -25.13 8.73 -11.63
C LEU A 484 -25.11 10.23 -11.93
N HIS A 485 -25.64 10.64 -13.08
CA HIS A 485 -25.75 12.05 -13.45
C HIS A 485 -26.70 12.84 -12.55
N ILE A 486 -27.91 12.33 -12.31
CA ILE A 486 -28.94 13.00 -11.47
C ILE A 486 -28.45 13.14 -10.02
N THR A 487 -27.69 12.16 -9.54
CA THR A 487 -27.09 12.16 -8.19
C THR A 487 -25.71 12.83 -8.14
N LYS A 488 -25.21 13.35 -9.27
CA LYS A 488 -23.93 14.07 -9.42
C LYS A 488 -22.68 13.26 -9.09
N GLN A 489 -22.76 11.94 -9.17
CA GLN A 489 -21.65 11.03 -8.91
C GLN A 489 -20.64 10.97 -10.07
N ASP A 490 -21.04 11.44 -11.26
CA ASP A 490 -20.23 11.48 -12.48
C ASP A 490 -19.49 12.82 -12.69
N GLN A 491 -19.56 13.75 -11.72
CA GLN A 491 -19.00 15.09 -11.88
C GLN A 491 -17.48 15.13 -11.75
N TYR A 492 -16.82 15.89 -12.62
CA TYR A 492 -15.40 16.20 -12.48
C TYR A 492 -15.22 17.45 -11.62
N TRP A 493 -14.82 17.26 -10.36
CA TRP A 493 -14.50 18.35 -9.44
C TRP A 493 -13.04 18.75 -9.62
N ARG A 494 -12.80 19.78 -10.44
CA ARG A 494 -11.46 20.34 -10.68
C ARG A 494 -11.00 21.23 -9.54
#